data_AF-A0A7X0V2K3-F1
#
_entry.id   AF-A0A7X0V2K3-F1
#
_cell.length_a   1.000
_cell.length_b   1.000
_cell.length_c   1.000
_cell.angle_alpha   90.00
_cell.angle_beta   90.00
_cell.angle_gamma   90.00
#
_symmetry.space_group_name_H-M   'P 1'
#
loop_
_entity.id
_entity.type
_entity.pdbx_description
1 polymer ?
#
loop_
_entity_poly.entity_id
_entity_poly.type
_entity_poly.pdbx_seq_one_letter_code
_entity_poly.pdbx_strand_id
1 'polypeptide(L)' 'MKTTIYNILNIKMEAVAALSFYHQLRSFIRLKDKKSFGCLMGLNSTNVKDSELMGAVISIMQTKHPLALEQYVIDLKQ' A
#
# COMPACT_ATOMS: atom_id res chain seq x y z
N MET A 1 -10.05 7.10 18.29
CA MET A 1 -9.73 6.42 17.02
C MET A 1 -8.56 7.13 16.35
N LYS A 2 -7.43 6.44 16.11
CA LYS A 2 -6.30 7.01 15.33
C LYS A 2 -6.64 6.88 13.85
N THR A 3 -6.76 7.99 13.14
CA THR A 3 -7.01 8.03 11.69
C THR A 3 -5.67 8.15 10.98
N THR A 4 -5.42 7.29 9.99
CA THR A 4 -4.21 7.37 9.16
C THR A 4 -4.57 8.13 7.88
N ILE A 5 -3.84 9.21 7.61
CA ILE A 5 -4.05 10.00 6.40
C ILE A 5 -3.02 9.55 5.37
N TYR A 6 -3.50 8.91 4.31
CA TYR A 6 -2.67 8.72 3.11
C TYR A 6 -2.76 10.00 2.29
N ASN A 7 -1.93 11.00 2.63
CA ASN A 7 -1.85 12.27 1.90
C ASN A 7 -1.66 12.04 0.39
N ILE A 8 -0.95 10.98 0.04
CA ILE A 8 -0.65 10.56 -1.34
C ILE A 8 -1.88 10.07 -2.11
N LEU A 9 -2.93 9.59 -1.42
CA LEU A 9 -4.16 9.08 -2.03
C LEU A 9 -5.37 9.99 -1.77
N ASN A 10 -5.20 11.06 -0.98
CA ASN A 10 -6.27 11.92 -0.50
C ASN A 10 -7.42 11.14 0.17
N ILE A 11 -7.09 10.10 0.94
CA ILE A 11 -8.06 9.27 1.67
C ILE A 11 -7.77 9.37 3.16
N LYS A 12 -8.82 9.61 3.93
CA LYS A 12 -8.82 9.57 5.39
C LYS A 12 -9.52 8.29 5.82
N MET A 13 -8.79 7.37 6.43
CA MET A 13 -9.32 6.08 6.85
C MET A 13 -8.84 5.72 8.26
N GLU A 14 -9.62 4.90 8.97
CA GLU A 14 -9.23 4.42 10.29
C GLU A 14 -7.98 3.53 10.23
N ALA A 15 -7.20 3.48 11.31
CA ALA A 15 -5.95 2.71 11.35
C ALA A 15 -6.13 1.22 10.95
N VAL A 16 -7.25 0.60 11.31
CA VAL A 16 -7.56 -0.79 10.95
C VAL A 16 -7.80 -0.93 9.44
N ALA A 17 -8.59 -0.03 8.85
CA ALA A 17 -8.84 0.00 7.41
C ALA A 17 -7.56 0.27 6.61
N ALA A 18 -6.69 1.17 7.10
CA ALA A 18 -5.38 1.45 6.52
C ALA A 18 -4.47 0.22 6.48
N LEU A 19 -4.44 -0.54 7.57
CA LEU A 19 -3.65 -1.76 7.64
C LEU A 19 -4.18 -2.83 6.69
N SER A 20 -5.50 -3.05 6.66
CA SER A 20 -6.14 -3.98 5.71
C SER A 20 -5.86 -3.60 4.25
N PHE A 21 -5.99 -2.31 3.91
CA PHE A 21 -5.69 -1.80 2.57
C PHE A 21 -4.23 -2.05 2.18
N TYR A 22 -3.28 -1.76 3.07
CA TYR A 22 -1.87 -2.08 2.86
C TYR A 22 -1.65 -3.57 2.58
N HIS A 23 -2.28 -4.47 3.34
CA HIS A 23 -2.15 -5.91 3.11
C HIS A 23 -2.73 -6.37 1.78
N GLN A 24 -3.83 -5.77 1.32
CA GLN A 24 -4.41 -6.02 0.00
C GLN A 24 -3.44 -5.60 -1.11
N LEU A 25 -2.93 -4.37 -1.06
CA LEU A 25 -1.97 -3.86 -2.04
C LEU A 25 -0.68 -4.69 -2.06
N ARG A 26 -0.13 -5.02 -0.88
CA ARG A 26 1.06 -5.86 -0.77
C ARG A 26 0.83 -7.26 -1.35
N SER A 27 -0.34 -7.85 -1.13
CA SER A 27 -0.70 -9.15 -1.70
C SER A 27 -0.84 -9.09 -3.22
N PHE A 28 -1.42 -8.01 -3.75
CA PHE A 28 -1.46 -7.77 -5.19
C PHE A 28 -0.06 -7.73 -5.78
N ILE A 29 0.85 -6.94 -5.22
CA ILE A 29 2.24 -6.85 -5.68
C ILE A 29 2.91 -8.23 -5.61
N ARG A 30 2.72 -8.99 -4.52
CA ARG A 30 3.26 -10.35 -4.38
C ARG A 30 2.84 -11.28 -5.52
N LEU A 31 1.59 -11.19 -5.95
CA LEU A 31 1.01 -12.09 -6.96
C LEU A 31 1.27 -11.62 -8.40
N LYS A 32 1.24 -10.31 -8.64
CA LYS A 32 1.25 -9.71 -9.98
C LYS A 32 2.60 -9.08 -10.36
N ASP A 33 3.43 -8.70 -9.39
CA ASP A 33 4.72 -8.05 -9.62
C ASP A 33 5.78 -8.53 -8.62
N LYS A 34 6.24 -9.77 -8.85
CA LYS A 34 7.26 -10.42 -8.02
C LYS A 34 8.57 -9.63 -7.93
N LYS A 35 8.91 -8.86 -8.97
CA LYS A 35 10.13 -8.03 -8.99
C LYS A 35 10.03 -6.91 -7.97
N SER A 36 8.92 -6.16 -7.99
CA SER A 36 8.66 -5.11 -6.99
C SER A 36 8.47 -5.68 -5.59
N PHE A 37 7.88 -6.88 -5.47
CA PHE A 37 7.80 -7.59 -4.19
C PHE A 37 9.18 -7.92 -3.62
N GLY A 38 10.14 -8.35 -4.46
CA GLY A 38 11.53 -8.57 -4.05
C GLY A 38 12.18 -7.31 -3.48
N CYS A 39 11.97 -6.14 -4.11
CA CYS A 39 12.44 -4.86 -3.59
C CYS A 39 11.82 -4.53 -2.22
N LEU A 40 10.50 -4.76 -2.04
CA LEU A 40 9.83 -4.56 -0.75
C LEU A 40 10.40 -5.46 0.34
N MET A 41 10.71 -6.73 0.02
CA MET A 41 11.31 -7.66 0.98
C MET A 41 12.75 -7.24 1.36
N GLY A 42 13.51 -6.67 0.41
CA GLY A 42 14.80 -6.06 0.69
C GLY A 42 14.69 -4.90 1.69
N LEU A 43 13.73 -4.00 1.49
CA LEU A 43 13.45 -2.90 2.43
C LEU A 43 12.99 -3.41 3.80
N ASN A 44 12.17 -4.47 3.84
CA ASN A 44 11.71 -5.08 5.09
C ASN A 44 12.86 -5.70 5.91
N SER A 45 13.94 -6.13 5.24
CA SER A 45 15.12 -6.69 5.92
C SER A 45 16.03 -5.64 6.59
N THR A 46 15.90 -4.38 6.19
CA THR A 46 16.76 -3.27 6.64
C THR A 46 16.25 -2.49 7.87
N ASN A 47 15.33 -3.06 8.67
CA ASN A 47 14.74 -2.38 9.85
C ASN A 47 14.04 -1.04 9.51
N VAL A 48 13.49 -0.94 8.30
CA VAL A 48 12.72 0.20 7.82
C VAL A 48 11.41 0.30 8.61
N LYS A 49 10.95 1.52 8.94
CA LYS A 49 9.72 1.70 9.72
C LYS A 49 8.52 1.21 8.93
N ASP A 50 7.51 0.65 9.60
CA ASP A 50 6.27 0.18 8.96
C ASP A 50 5.60 1.25 8.09
N SER A 51 5.66 2.52 8.50
CA SER A 51 5.15 3.65 7.74
C SER A 51 5.86 3.85 6.39
N GLU A 52 7.16 3.57 6.33
CA GLU A 52 7.96 3.68 5.11
C GLU A 52 7.69 2.48 4.18
N LEU A 53 7.50 1.27 4.74
CA LEU A 53 7.05 0.10 3.99
C LEU A 53 5.66 0.30 3.37
N MET A 54 4.72 0.87 4.13
CA MET A 54 3.40 1.25 3.63
C MET A 54 3.52 2.27 2.48
N GLY A 55 4.35 3.29 2.66
CA GLY A 55 4.62 4.29 1.62
C GLY A 55 5.21 3.67 0.34
N ALA A 56 6.15 2.74 0.48
CA ALA A 56 6.78 2.04 -0.64
C ALA A 56 5.76 1.18 -1.41
N VAL A 57 4.88 0.45 -0.71
CA VAL A 57 3.80 -0.33 -1.34
C VAL A 57 2.88 0.58 -2.16
N ILE A 58 2.47 1.72 -1.59
CA ILE A 58 1.60 2.68 -2.29
C ILE A 58 2.31 3.28 -3.50
N SER A 59 3.58 3.67 -3.35
CA SER A 59 4.37 4.21 -4.46
C SER A 59 4.50 3.21 -5.61
N ILE A 60 4.78 1.94 -5.32
CA ILE A 60 4.83 0.88 -6.34
C ILE A 60 3.47 0.74 -7.05
N MET A 61 2.38 0.73 -6.29
CA MET A 61 1.04 0.67 -6.87
C MET A 61 0.74 1.88 -7.75
N GLN A 62 1.08 3.10 -7.33
CA GLN A 62 0.87 4.31 -8.13
C GLN A 62 1.69 4.32 -9.42
N THR A 63 2.97 3.92 -9.34
CA THR A 63 3.87 4.04 -10.49
C THR A 63 3.69 2.89 -11.48
N LYS A 64 3.41 1.67 -11.00
CA LYS A 64 3.39 0.46 -11.84
C LYS A 64 2.01 -0.15 -12.05
N HIS A 65 1.09 0.06 -11.10
CA HIS A 65 -0.24 -0.54 -11.11
C HIS A 65 -1.36 0.48 -10.85
N PRO A 66 -1.36 1.66 -11.51
CA PRO A 66 -2.26 2.76 -11.17
C PRO A 66 -3.74 2.39 -11.28
N LEU A 67 -4.12 1.61 -12.31
CA LEU A 67 -5.50 1.14 -12.51
C LEU A 67 -5.98 0.21 -11.38
N ALA A 68 -5.11 -0.69 -10.91
CA ALA A 68 -5.44 -1.57 -9.81
C ALA A 68 -5.61 -0.77 -8.51
N LEU A 69 -4.74 0.20 -8.28
CA LEU A 69 -4.84 1.10 -7.13
C LEU A 69 -6.13 1.91 -7.15
N GLU A 70 -6.51 2.47 -8.30
CA GLU A 70 -7.75 3.22 -8.47
C GLU A 70 -8.97 2.35 -8.14
N GLN A 71 -9.01 1.10 -8.61
CA GLN A 71 -10.08 0.17 -8.26
C GLN A 71 -10.16 -0.07 -6.75
N TYR A 72 -9.04 -0.36 -6.09
CA TYR A 72 -9.05 -0.56 -4.63
C TYR A 72 -9.48 0.70 -3.87
N VAL A 73 -9.17 1.90 -4.39
CA VAL A 73 -9.62 3.17 -3.80
C VAL A 73 -11.12 3.39 -3.99
N ILE A 74 -11.68 3.00 -5.13
CA ILE A 74 -13.13 3.05 -5.39
C ILE A 74 -13.86 2.10 -4.43
N ASP A 75 -13.38 0.86 -4.30
CA ASP A 75 -13.97 -0.15 -3.40
C ASP A 75 -13.94 0.29 -1.93
N LEU A 76 -12.96 1.10 -1.54
CA LEU A 76 -12.83 1.69 -0.20
C LEU A 76 -13.81 2.83 0.10
N LYS A 77 -14.38 3.45 -0.95
CA LYS A 77 -15.31 4.58 -0.84
C LYS A 77 -16.79 4.14 -0.88
N GLN A 78 -17.06 2.89 -1.24
CA GLN A 78 -18.39 2.28 -1.22
C GLN A 78 -18.73 1.77 0.18
#